data_AF-A0A7S2C6Q4-F1
#
_entry.id   AF-A0A7S2C6Q4-F1
#
_cell.length_a   1.000
_cell.length_b   1.000
_cell.length_c   1.000
_cell.angle_alpha   90.00
_cell.angle_beta   90.00
_cell.angle_gamma   90.00
#
_symmetry.space_group_name_H-M   'P 1'
#
loop_
_entity.id
_entity.type
_entity.pdbx_description
1 polymer ?
#
loop_
_entity_poly.entity_id
_entity_poly.type
_entity_poly.pdbx_seq_one_letter_code
_entity_poly.pdbx_strand_id
1 'polypeptide(L)'
;EEQQAQPIALNDLSRQTPSTTDYCIDPRIDDPESWLCSCLDAMEETCLAVSNSFQPEEWSSQNCLTAQMCLDPKGVICGAWKEALGCNGTKYTELITALDAYITETSEALAVEADATSDPVVALQRRAQGVQQKKRRGDAAMDGSLSGKTHPINGGVTGGT
;
A
#
# COMPACT_ATOMS: atom_id res chain seq x y z
N GLU A 1 -67.45 -1.10 -13.20
CA GLU A 1 -66.46 -1.90 -12.44
C GLU A 1 -65.14 -1.19 -12.54
N GLU A 2 -64.80 -0.48 -11.48
CA GLU A 2 -63.72 0.51 -11.41
C GLU A 2 -62.61 -0.12 -10.55
N GLN A 3 -61.52 -0.52 -11.17
CA GLN A 3 -60.38 -1.13 -10.49
C GLN A 3 -59.43 -0.02 -10.03
N GLN A 4 -59.48 0.26 -8.73
CA GLN A 4 -58.61 1.21 -8.05
C GLN A 4 -57.15 0.73 -8.06
N ALA A 5 -56.29 1.51 -8.71
CA ALA A 5 -54.84 1.41 -8.59
C ALA A 5 -54.40 1.97 -7.22
N GLN A 6 -53.74 1.14 -6.40
CA GLN A 6 -53.13 1.59 -5.16
C GLN A 6 -51.71 2.15 -5.43
N PRO A 7 -51.30 3.24 -4.77
CA PRO A 7 -49.94 3.77 -4.89
C PRO A 7 -48.95 2.85 -4.17
N ILE A 8 -47.94 2.38 -4.90
CA ILE A 8 -46.79 1.68 -4.31
C ILE A 8 -46.05 2.70 -3.44
N ALA A 9 -46.14 2.54 -2.11
CA ALA A 9 -45.40 3.35 -1.16
C ALA A 9 -43.90 3.07 -1.31
N LEU A 10 -43.16 4.05 -1.85
CA LEU A 10 -41.71 4.07 -2.02
C LEU A 10 -40.92 4.15 -0.69
N ASN A 11 -41.44 3.58 0.39
CA ASN A 11 -40.82 3.59 1.73
C ASN A 11 -40.39 2.20 2.23
N ASP A 12 -40.59 1.13 1.44
CA ASP A 12 -40.21 -0.24 1.82
C ASP A 12 -38.87 -0.71 1.20
N LEU A 13 -38.03 0.22 0.73
CA LEU A 13 -36.63 -0.07 0.40
C LEU A 13 -35.67 0.17 1.57
N SER A 14 -36.19 0.55 2.74
CA SER A 14 -35.38 0.89 3.92
C SER A 14 -35.30 -0.24 4.96
N ARG A 15 -35.84 -1.43 4.69
CA ARG A 15 -35.87 -2.54 5.67
C ARG A 15 -35.21 -3.85 5.23
N GLN A 16 -34.42 -3.80 4.17
CA GLN A 16 -33.36 -4.75 3.89
C GLN A 16 -32.15 -3.95 3.43
N THR A 17 -31.50 -3.24 4.37
CA THR A 17 -30.06 -3.13 4.25
C THR A 17 -29.56 -4.55 4.42
N PRO A 18 -29.08 -5.26 3.37
CA PRO A 18 -28.30 -6.45 3.62
C PRO A 18 -27.22 -6.01 4.58
N SER A 19 -27.23 -6.55 5.79
CA SER A 19 -26.04 -6.56 6.63
C SER A 19 -24.92 -7.00 5.69
N THR A 20 -23.96 -6.12 5.42
CA THR A 20 -22.79 -6.32 4.56
C THR A 20 -21.86 -7.33 5.22
N THR A 21 -22.39 -8.51 5.53
CA THR A 21 -21.89 -9.41 6.57
C THR A 21 -22.08 -10.85 6.14
N ASP A 22 -21.90 -11.17 4.86
CA ASP A 22 -21.85 -12.58 4.42
C ASP A 22 -21.06 -12.85 3.13
N TYR A 23 -20.66 -11.83 2.35
CA TYR A 23 -19.81 -12.06 1.17
C TYR A 23 -18.35 -11.83 1.53
N CYS A 24 -17.66 -12.88 1.96
CA CYS A 24 -16.22 -12.91 2.07
C CYS A 24 -15.61 -13.43 0.75
N ILE A 25 -14.34 -13.13 0.51
CA ILE A 25 -13.58 -13.58 -0.66
C ILE A 25 -12.83 -14.87 -0.30
N ASP A 26 -13.04 -15.93 -1.08
CA ASP A 26 -12.24 -17.13 -1.11
C ASP A 26 -11.31 -17.09 -2.34
N PRO A 27 -10.00 -16.83 -2.14
CA PRO A 27 -9.03 -16.71 -3.24
C PRO A 27 -8.91 -17.92 -4.16
N ARG A 28 -9.51 -19.08 -3.81
CA ARG A 28 -9.48 -20.29 -4.63
C ARG A 28 -10.53 -20.30 -5.74
N ILE A 29 -11.62 -19.55 -5.56
CA ILE A 29 -12.81 -19.63 -6.42
C ILE A 29 -13.32 -18.26 -6.86
N ASP A 30 -13.08 -17.20 -6.09
CA ASP A 30 -13.52 -15.87 -6.45
C ASP A 30 -12.60 -15.23 -7.48
N ASP A 31 -13.21 -14.45 -8.36
CA ASP A 31 -12.51 -13.76 -9.44
C ASP A 31 -11.64 -12.63 -8.88
N PRO A 32 -10.34 -12.54 -9.23
CA PRO A 32 -9.45 -11.50 -8.70
C PRO A 32 -9.85 -10.07 -9.10
N GLU A 33 -10.62 -9.87 -10.18
CA GLU A 33 -11.17 -8.56 -10.55
C GLU A 33 -12.31 -8.13 -9.62
N SER A 34 -12.95 -9.08 -8.91
CA SER A 34 -13.99 -8.78 -7.93
C SER A 34 -13.44 -8.24 -6.60
N TRP A 35 -12.12 -8.32 -6.39
CA TRP A 35 -11.48 -7.91 -5.14
C TRP A 35 -11.33 -6.38 -5.15
N LEU A 36 -12.31 -5.72 -4.55
CA LEU A 36 -12.66 -4.30 -4.69
C LEU A 36 -11.55 -3.23 -4.62
N CYS A 37 -10.27 -3.52 -4.35
CA CYS A 37 -9.17 -2.54 -4.45
C CYS A 37 -7.75 -3.11 -4.21
N SER A 38 -7.55 -4.43 -4.09
CA SER A 38 -6.21 -4.99 -3.87
C SER A 38 -5.57 -5.31 -5.22
N CYS A 39 -5.12 -4.29 -5.96
CA CYS A 39 -4.40 -4.51 -7.21
C CYS A 39 -3.18 -5.40 -6.94
N LEU A 40 -3.04 -6.48 -7.72
CA LEU A 40 -1.94 -7.42 -7.62
C LEU A 40 -0.59 -6.70 -7.58
N ASP A 41 -0.41 -5.69 -8.43
CA ASP A 41 0.80 -4.87 -8.51
C ASP A 41 1.19 -4.26 -7.15
N ALA A 42 0.22 -3.70 -6.41
CA ALA A 42 0.49 -3.10 -5.09
C ALA A 42 0.89 -4.17 -4.06
N MET A 43 0.28 -5.36 -4.16
CA MET A 43 0.67 -6.50 -3.32
C MET A 43 2.08 -6.99 -3.68
N GLU A 44 2.42 -7.05 -4.96
CA GLU A 44 3.75 -7.44 -5.43
C GLU A 44 4.82 -6.43 -5.03
N GLU A 45 4.54 -5.13 -5.13
CA GLU A 45 5.44 -4.06 -4.63
C GLU A 45 5.70 -4.19 -3.13
N THR A 46 4.65 -4.45 -2.35
CA THR A 46 4.76 -4.70 -0.91
C THR A 46 5.63 -5.94 -0.64
N CYS A 47 5.44 -7.01 -1.41
CA CYS A 47 6.26 -8.21 -1.31
C CYS A 47 7.73 -7.98 -1.67
N LEU A 48 7.99 -7.16 -2.70
CA LEU A 48 9.34 -6.79 -3.11
C LEU A 48 10.04 -5.98 -2.01
N ALA A 49 9.32 -5.07 -1.35
CA ALA A 49 9.86 -4.24 -0.28
C ALA A 49 10.35 -5.07 0.91
N VAL A 50 9.62 -6.13 1.28
CA VAL A 50 10.00 -7.01 2.40
C VAL A 50 10.93 -8.15 2.00
N SER A 51 11.09 -8.44 0.70
CA SER A 51 11.83 -9.60 0.18
C SER A 51 13.27 -9.70 0.68
N ASN A 52 13.96 -8.56 0.84
CA ASN A 52 15.34 -8.51 1.30
C ASN A 52 15.53 -8.96 2.78
N SER A 53 14.44 -9.08 3.53
CA SER A 53 14.47 -9.48 4.95
C SER A 53 14.46 -11.00 5.14
N PHE A 54 14.29 -11.77 4.07
CA PHE A 54 14.10 -13.23 4.13
C PHE A 54 15.14 -13.97 3.31
N GLN A 55 15.44 -15.20 3.72
CA GLN A 55 16.28 -16.08 2.94
C GLN A 55 15.53 -16.59 1.70
N PRO A 56 16.24 -16.88 0.58
CA PRO A 56 15.61 -17.39 -0.64
C PRO A 56 14.84 -18.70 -0.45
N GLU A 57 15.18 -19.49 0.57
CA GLU A 57 14.49 -20.75 0.89
C GLU A 57 13.15 -20.54 1.62
N GLU A 58 13.02 -19.42 2.34
CA GLU A 58 11.86 -19.08 3.16
C GLU A 58 10.89 -18.14 2.42
N TRP A 59 11.41 -17.44 1.39
CA TRP A 59 10.66 -16.47 0.61
C TRP A 59 10.28 -16.98 -0.78
N SER A 60 9.02 -16.72 -1.14
CA SER A 60 8.57 -16.74 -2.53
C SER A 60 7.47 -15.71 -2.71
N SER A 61 7.32 -15.15 -3.91
CA SER A 61 6.24 -14.19 -4.20
C SER A 61 4.87 -14.79 -3.85
N GLN A 62 4.65 -16.07 -4.14
CA GLN A 62 3.42 -16.77 -3.80
C GLN A 62 3.19 -16.83 -2.28
N ASN A 63 4.21 -17.18 -1.48
CA ASN A 63 4.08 -17.23 -0.03
C ASN A 63 3.80 -15.83 0.56
N CYS A 64 4.45 -14.80 0.03
CA CYS A 64 4.25 -13.43 0.47
C CYS A 64 2.84 -12.90 0.13
N LEU A 65 2.36 -13.10 -1.10
CA LEU A 65 1.00 -12.73 -1.51
C LEU A 65 -0.05 -13.46 -0.65
N THR A 66 0.20 -14.74 -0.37
CA THR A 66 -0.65 -15.54 0.52
C THR A 66 -0.64 -14.98 1.95
N ALA A 67 0.52 -14.59 2.47
CA ALA A 67 0.64 -13.97 3.79
C ALA A 67 -0.11 -12.63 3.88
N GLN A 68 -0.09 -11.81 2.83
CA GLN A 68 -0.89 -10.58 2.78
C GLN A 68 -2.40 -10.86 2.85
N MET A 69 -2.89 -11.90 2.17
CA MET A 69 -4.30 -12.33 2.27
C MET A 69 -4.64 -12.91 3.65
N CYS A 70 -3.68 -13.54 4.32
CA CYS A 70 -3.86 -13.98 5.71
C CYS A 70 -4.02 -12.78 6.65
N LEU A 71 -3.18 -11.74 6.48
CA LEU A 71 -3.20 -10.53 7.30
C LEU A 71 -4.55 -9.80 7.20
N ASP A 72 -5.05 -9.60 5.96
CA ASP A 72 -6.34 -8.98 5.60
C ASP A 72 -6.98 -8.15 6.74
N PRO A 73 -6.51 -6.90 6.92
CA PRO A 73 -6.94 -6.06 8.04
C PRO A 73 -8.41 -5.65 7.95
N LYS A 74 -9.03 -5.79 6.77
CA LYS A 74 -10.43 -5.43 6.51
C LYS A 74 -11.38 -6.60 6.76
N GLY A 75 -10.87 -7.81 7.01
CA GLY A 75 -11.69 -9.00 7.26
C GLY A 75 -12.51 -9.43 6.04
N VAL A 76 -12.04 -9.12 4.82
CA VAL A 76 -12.75 -9.45 3.58
C VAL A 76 -12.51 -10.91 3.19
N ILE A 77 -11.37 -11.49 3.55
CA ILE A 77 -11.02 -12.87 3.20
C ILE A 77 -11.73 -13.86 4.12
N CYS A 78 -12.30 -14.92 3.53
CA CYS A 78 -13.06 -15.92 4.26
C CYS A 78 -12.22 -16.60 5.37
N GLY A 79 -12.74 -16.61 6.59
CA GLY A 79 -12.10 -17.28 7.73
C GLY A 79 -11.84 -18.77 7.48
N ALA A 80 -12.79 -19.48 6.86
CA ALA A 80 -12.63 -20.89 6.51
C ALA A 80 -11.44 -21.14 5.55
N TRP A 81 -11.16 -20.19 4.64
CA TRP A 81 -9.98 -20.26 3.79
C TRP A 81 -8.70 -20.07 4.61
N LYS A 82 -8.68 -19.07 5.52
CA LYS A 82 -7.54 -18.81 6.41
C LYS A 82 -7.23 -20.01 7.30
N GLU A 83 -8.26 -20.66 7.85
CA GLU A 83 -8.14 -21.87 8.67
C GLU A 83 -7.63 -23.05 7.86
N ALA A 84 -8.22 -23.32 6.68
CA ALA A 84 -7.83 -24.43 5.83
C ALA A 84 -6.39 -24.30 5.30
N LEU A 85 -5.96 -23.07 5.02
CA LEU A 85 -4.59 -22.76 4.60
C LEU A 85 -3.60 -22.81 5.78
N GLY A 86 -4.07 -22.61 7.00
CA GLY A 86 -3.22 -22.52 8.19
C GLY A 86 -2.53 -21.17 8.32
N CYS A 87 -3.24 -20.06 8.09
CA CYS A 87 -2.71 -18.69 8.27
C CYS A 87 -2.14 -18.45 9.68
N ASN A 88 -2.69 -19.12 10.70
CA ASN A 88 -2.20 -19.07 12.08
C ASN A 88 -0.99 -20.00 12.35
N GLY A 89 -0.48 -20.67 11.32
CA GLY A 89 0.67 -21.57 11.41
C GLY A 89 2.01 -20.84 11.28
N THR A 90 3.08 -21.53 11.66
CA THR A 90 4.45 -20.99 11.65
C THR A 90 4.90 -20.55 10.26
N LYS A 91 4.43 -21.22 9.20
CA LYS A 91 4.83 -20.96 7.80
C LYS A 91 4.65 -19.50 7.37
N TYR A 92 3.56 -18.86 7.78
CA TYR A 92 3.25 -17.48 7.36
C TYR A 92 3.48 -16.46 8.46
N THR A 93 3.72 -16.88 9.71
CA THR A 93 3.79 -15.98 10.88
C THR A 93 4.87 -14.91 10.72
N GLU A 94 6.08 -15.29 10.29
CA GLU A 94 7.19 -14.36 10.11
C GLU A 94 6.94 -13.38 8.95
N LEU A 95 6.41 -13.89 7.83
CA LEU A 95 6.01 -13.07 6.68
C LEU A 95 4.90 -12.07 7.05
N ILE A 96 3.86 -12.53 7.73
CA ILE A 96 2.74 -11.68 8.21
C ILE A 96 3.27 -10.58 9.11
N THR A 97 4.18 -10.91 10.04
CA THR A 97 4.78 -9.93 10.97
C THR A 97 5.58 -8.86 10.22
N ALA A 98 6.41 -9.26 9.26
CA ALA A 98 7.19 -8.31 8.46
C ALA A 98 6.29 -7.42 7.57
N LEU A 99 5.24 -8.00 6.99
CA LEU A 99 4.28 -7.28 6.17
C LEU A 99 3.48 -6.25 6.99
N ASP A 100 2.99 -6.64 8.17
CA ASP A 100 2.24 -5.77 9.07
C ASP A 100 3.07 -4.55 9.52
N ALA A 101 4.34 -4.80 9.86
CA ALA A 101 5.28 -3.73 10.20
C ALA A 101 5.50 -2.76 9.03
N TYR A 102 5.73 -3.29 7.82
CA TYR A 102 5.92 -2.47 6.62
C TYR A 102 4.68 -1.64 6.27
N ILE A 103 3.49 -2.25 6.31
CA ILE A 103 2.22 -1.58 6.02
C ILE A 103 1.96 -0.47 7.04
N THR A 104 2.21 -0.73 8.32
CA THR A 104 2.06 0.26 9.39
C THR A 104 2.99 1.45 9.18
N GLU A 105 4.29 1.21 8.97
CA GLU A 105 5.28 2.28 8.73
C GLU A 105 4.95 3.13 7.49
N THR A 106 4.56 2.47 6.40
CA THR A 106 4.21 3.15 5.15
C THR A 106 2.94 4.00 5.31
N SER A 107 1.96 3.52 6.08
CA SER A 107 0.72 4.26 6.32
C SER A 107 0.94 5.55 7.13
N GLU A 108 1.88 5.53 8.09
CA GLU A 108 2.24 6.72 8.88
C GLU A 108 2.97 7.76 8.03
N ALA A 109 3.89 7.32 7.16
CA ALA A 109 4.62 8.22 6.26
C ALA A 109 3.69 8.99 5.31
N LEU A 110 2.66 8.33 4.78
CA LEU A 110 1.67 8.96 3.88
C LEU A 110 0.76 9.96 4.60
N ALA A 111 0.50 9.79 5.90
CA ALA A 111 -0.32 10.71 6.67
C ALA A 111 0.36 12.06 6.92
N VAL A 112 1.70 12.11 6.96
CA VAL A 112 2.47 13.34 7.22
C VAL A 112 2.47 14.28 6.00
N GLU A 113 2.44 13.74 4.78
CA GLU A 113 2.48 14.52 3.54
C GLU A 113 1.14 15.22 3.23
N ALA A 114 0.03 14.68 3.75
CA ALA A 114 -1.32 15.24 3.54
C ALA A 114 -1.56 16.57 4.31
N ASP A 115 -0.81 16.83 5.39
CA ASP A 115 -0.93 18.05 6.19
C ASP A 115 -0.22 19.27 5.53
N ALA A 116 0.73 19.02 4.63
CA ALA A 116 1.51 20.10 3.98
C ALA A 116 0.74 20.89 2.90
N THR A 117 -0.52 20.53 2.60
CA THR A 117 -1.37 21.25 1.61
C THR A 117 -2.53 22.04 2.22
N SER A 118 -2.73 21.99 3.53
CA SER A 118 -3.81 22.72 4.22
C SER A 118 -3.43 24.15 4.59
N ASP A 119 -2.92 24.97 3.65
CA ASP A 119 -3.16 26.42 3.73
C ASP A 119 -2.92 27.16 2.38
N PRO A 120 -3.91 27.25 1.49
CA PRO A 120 -3.80 28.05 0.26
C PRO A 120 -3.59 29.55 0.54
N VAL A 121 -3.87 30.03 1.77
CA VAL A 121 -3.69 31.44 2.15
C VAL A 121 -2.21 31.73 2.44
N VAL A 122 -1.49 30.79 3.07
CA VAL A 122 -0.04 30.95 3.33
C VAL A 122 0.79 30.91 2.04
N ALA A 123 0.39 30.09 1.06
CA ALA A 123 1.05 30.04 -0.26
C ALA A 123 0.88 31.35 -1.06
N LEU A 124 -0.27 32.03 -0.93
CA LEU A 124 -0.50 33.33 -1.56
C LEU A 124 0.24 34.47 -0.84
N GLN A 125 0.30 34.43 0.50
CA GLN A 125 0.99 35.44 1.32
C GLN A 125 2.50 35.50 1.02
N ARG A 126 3.16 34.35 0.78
CA ARG A 126 4.58 34.30 0.40
C ARG A 126 4.86 34.87 -0.99
N ARG A 127 3.92 34.80 -1.93
CA ARG A 127 4.04 35.41 -3.26
C ARG A 127 3.97 36.94 -3.22
N ALA A 128 3.24 37.52 -2.27
CA ALA A 128 3.18 38.97 -2.09
C ALA A 128 4.49 39.57 -1.54
N GLN A 129 5.26 38.80 -0.77
CA GLN A 129 6.49 39.28 -0.12
C GLN A 129 7.77 39.09 -0.94
N GLY A 130 7.76 38.25 -1.99
CA GLY A 130 8.93 37.98 -2.83
C GLY A 130 9.29 39.04 -3.88
N VAL A 131 8.45 40.08 -4.07
CA VAL A 131 8.65 41.07 -5.15
C VAL A 131 9.68 42.16 -4.79
N GLN A 132 10.08 42.30 -3.52
CA GLN A 132 10.95 43.42 -3.09
C GLN A 132 12.45 43.11 -2.99
N GLN A 133 12.90 41.85 -3.14
CA GLN A 133 14.33 41.51 -3.01
C GLN A 133 15.13 41.49 -4.32
N LYS A 134 14.49 41.66 -5.49
CA LYS A 134 15.16 41.63 -6.79
C LYS A 134 15.74 43.00 -7.20
N LYS A 135 16.48 43.68 -6.31
CA LYS A 135 17.25 44.87 -6.72
C LYS A 135 18.42 45.25 -5.83
N ARG A 136 19.27 44.32 -5.39
CA ARG A 136 20.65 44.67 -5.01
C ARG A 136 21.53 43.43 -4.82
N ARG A 137 22.70 43.49 -5.48
CA ARG A 137 23.88 42.61 -5.38
C ARG A 137 23.72 41.31 -6.19
N GLY A 138 24.48 41.06 -7.24
CA GLY A 138 25.81 41.56 -7.58
C GLY A 138 26.67 40.34 -7.85
N ASP A 139 27.25 40.32 -9.04
CA ASP A 139 28.33 39.46 -9.51
C ASP A 139 29.21 38.84 -8.42
N ALA A 140 29.31 37.51 -8.43
CA ALA A 140 30.53 36.81 -8.05
C ALA A 140 30.53 35.41 -8.69
N ALA A 141 31.34 35.29 -9.73
CA ALA A 141 31.85 34.04 -10.27
C ALA A 141 32.67 33.26 -9.23
N MET A 142 32.84 31.94 -9.47
CA MET A 142 33.95 31.01 -9.14
C MET A 142 33.37 29.59 -9.34
N ASP A 143 33.54 28.95 -10.49
CA ASP A 143 34.71 28.15 -10.91
C ASP A 143 35.25 27.22 -9.81
N GLY A 144 35.22 25.90 -10.03
CA GLY A 144 35.92 24.99 -9.14
C GLY A 144 35.51 23.52 -9.15
N SER A 145 36.20 22.75 -10.01
CA SER A 145 36.89 21.51 -9.63
C SER A 145 36.16 20.15 -9.74
N LEU A 146 36.59 19.45 -10.81
CA LEU A 146 36.52 18.01 -11.04
C LEU A 146 37.44 17.23 -10.08
N SER A 147 36.94 16.14 -9.49
CA SER A 147 37.69 14.91 -9.09
C SER A 147 36.65 13.89 -8.59
N GLY A 148 36.44 12.71 -9.17
CA GLY A 148 37.44 11.76 -9.64
C GLY A 148 37.77 10.79 -8.51
N LYS A 149 36.95 9.74 -8.32
CA LYS A 149 37.33 8.57 -7.51
C LYS A 149 36.61 7.31 -7.98
N THR A 150 37.24 6.66 -8.95
CA THR A 150 37.06 5.25 -9.30
C THR A 150 37.41 4.38 -8.09
N HIS A 151 36.49 3.50 -7.68
CA HIS A 151 36.77 2.41 -6.74
C HIS A 151 37.19 1.16 -7.53
N PRO A 152 38.28 0.48 -7.15
CA PRO A 152 38.67 -0.78 -7.76
C PRO A 152 37.76 -1.93 -7.31
N ILE A 153 37.37 -2.72 -8.30
CA ILE A 153 36.72 -4.02 -8.20
C ILE A 153 37.77 -5.00 -7.66
N ASN A 154 37.51 -5.62 -6.51
CA ASN A 154 38.35 -6.70 -5.99
C ASN A 154 37.59 -8.02 -6.10
N GLY A 155 37.99 -8.84 -7.06
CA GLY A 155 37.51 -10.21 -7.23
C GLY A 155 38.24 -11.14 -6.27
N GLY A 156 37.48 -12.03 -5.64
CA GLY A 156 37.99 -13.12 -4.80
C GLY A 156 37.26 -14.42 -5.12
N VAL A 157 37.89 -15.23 -5.98
CA VAL A 157 37.62 -16.64 -6.24
C VAL A 157 38.19 -17.49 -5.10
N THR A 158 37.44 -18.49 -4.63
CA THR A 158 37.85 -19.89 -4.31
C THR A 158 36.63 -20.53 -3.60
N GLY A 159 35.99 -21.61 -4.06
CA GLY A 159 36.57 -22.87 -4.53
C GLY A 159 36.63 -23.84 -3.34
N GLY A 160 35.59 -24.66 -3.15
CA GLY A 160 35.51 -25.64 -2.08
C GLY A 160 34.63 -26.81 -2.48
N THR A 161 35.30 -27.91 -2.83
CA THR A 161 34.81 -29.28 -3.13
C THR A 161 33.90 -29.87 -2.06
#